data_AF-A0A085WVP1-F1
#
_entry.id   AF-A0A085WVP1-F1
#
_cell.length_a   1.000
_cell.length_b   1.000
_cell.length_c   1.000
_cell.angle_alpha   90.00
_cell.angle_beta   90.00
_cell.angle_gamma   90.00
#
_symmetry.space_group_name_H-M   'P 1'
#
loop_
_entity.id
_entity.type
_entity.pdbx_description
1 polymer ?
#
loop_
_entity_poly.entity_id
_entity_poly.type
_entity_poly.pdbx_seq_one_letter_code
_entity_poly.pdbx_strand_id
1 'polypeptide(L)'
;MLERVAEGARAFWGHATPDGAALDIAEQIAPTLEGPPSPPRGLPALKLFEHIRAPEIPYYLGWLNYWSDAAARAIGFPDPSRDADLLSRARRTATGGWVVRLTDTPLDLDNPAHLEALVRAYERFPEIGGRVTLADPPFQEPSR
;
A
#
# COMPACT_ATOMS: atom_id res chain seq x y z
N MET A 1 -7.19 12.73 -12.98
CA MET A 1 -6.58 11.87 -14.00
C MET A 1 -6.57 10.42 -13.55
N LEU A 2 -6.01 10.11 -12.37
CA LEU A 2 -5.94 8.75 -11.82
C LEU A 2 -7.28 7.99 -11.83
N GLU A 3 -8.35 8.58 -11.29
CA GLU A 3 -9.70 7.98 -11.29
C GLU A 3 -10.19 7.60 -12.69
N ARG A 4 -10.11 8.53 -13.65
CA ARG A 4 -10.60 8.27 -15.03
C ARG A 4 -9.81 7.15 -15.70
N VAL A 5 -8.50 7.09 -15.46
CA VAL A 5 -7.64 6.02 -16.00
C VAL A 5 -8.00 4.69 -15.35
N ALA A 6 -8.12 4.66 -14.02
CA ALA A 6 -8.38 3.42 -13.30
C ALA A 6 -9.78 2.86 -13.60
N GLU A 7 -10.81 3.71 -13.63
CA GLU A 7 -12.18 3.29 -13.99
C GLU A 7 -12.27 2.88 -15.46
N GLY A 8 -11.64 3.63 -16.37
CA GLY A 8 -11.59 3.28 -17.80
C GLY A 8 -10.89 1.95 -18.07
N ALA A 9 -9.83 1.64 -17.31
CA ALA A 9 -9.08 0.39 -17.38
C ALA A 9 -9.74 -0.77 -16.60
N ARG A 10 -10.82 -0.50 -15.85
CA ARG A 10 -11.42 -1.46 -14.89
C ARG A 10 -10.40 -2.01 -13.89
N ALA A 11 -9.46 -1.16 -13.46
CA ALA A 11 -8.45 -1.53 -12.49
C ALA A 11 -9.10 -1.75 -11.10
N PHE A 12 -8.58 -2.74 -10.36
CA PHE A 12 -8.97 -2.91 -8.96
C PHE A 12 -8.44 -1.79 -8.07
N TRP A 13 -7.21 -1.34 -8.34
CA TRP A 13 -6.54 -0.28 -7.60
C TRP A 13 -5.51 0.41 -8.48
N GLY A 14 -5.02 1.57 -8.02
CA GLY A 14 -3.95 2.33 -8.65
C GLY A 14 -3.40 3.38 -7.69
N HIS A 15 -2.26 3.97 -7.99
CA HIS A 15 -1.68 5.01 -7.15
C HIS A 15 -0.97 6.09 -7.96
N ALA A 16 -0.66 7.20 -7.31
CA ALA A 16 0.30 8.17 -7.80
C ALA A 16 1.14 8.69 -6.63
N THR A 17 2.45 8.72 -6.82
CA THR A 17 3.44 9.11 -5.80
C THR A 17 4.54 9.95 -6.45
N PRO A 18 5.05 11.01 -5.79
CA PRO A 18 6.23 11.73 -6.28
C PRO A 18 7.48 10.84 -6.34
N ASP A 19 8.35 11.05 -7.33
CA ASP A 19 9.52 10.18 -7.60
C ASP A 19 10.41 9.96 -6.37
N GLY A 20 10.65 10.99 -5.56
CA GLY A 20 11.46 10.88 -4.35
C GLY A 20 10.93 9.88 -3.33
N ALA A 21 9.60 9.81 -3.15
CA ALA A 21 8.97 8.85 -2.27
C ALA A 21 8.76 7.47 -2.95
N ALA A 22 8.66 7.44 -4.27
CA ALA A 22 8.42 6.21 -5.02
C ALA A 22 9.56 5.20 -4.90
N LEU A 23 10.82 5.67 -4.82
CA LEU A 23 11.98 4.80 -4.66
C LEU A 23 11.97 4.08 -3.31
N ASP A 24 11.78 4.83 -2.22
CA ASP A 24 11.68 4.27 -0.87
C ASP A 24 10.50 3.27 -0.74
N ILE A 25 9.36 3.55 -1.40
CA ILE A 25 8.20 2.64 -1.43
C ILE A 25 8.52 1.38 -2.25
N ALA A 26 9.27 1.50 -3.36
CA ALA A 26 9.67 0.36 -4.16
C ALA A 26 10.60 -0.61 -3.39
N GLU A 27 11.47 -0.08 -2.52
CA GLU A 27 12.32 -0.90 -1.66
C GLU A 27 11.51 -1.75 -0.65
N GLN A 28 10.27 -1.37 -0.34
CA GLN A 28 9.40 -2.16 0.54
C GLN A 28 8.99 -3.52 -0.07
N ILE A 29 8.98 -3.63 -1.40
CA ILE A 29 8.59 -4.84 -2.16
C ILE A 29 9.78 -5.52 -2.85
N ALA A 30 10.99 -4.99 -2.71
CA ALA A 30 12.18 -5.57 -3.31
C ALA A 30 12.49 -6.95 -2.71
N PRO A 31 12.83 -7.96 -3.54
CA PRO A 31 13.40 -9.21 -3.06
C PRO A 31 14.77 -8.92 -2.43
N THR A 32 14.97 -9.33 -1.18
CA THR A 32 16.28 -9.26 -0.52
C THR A 32 17.13 -10.43 -0.99
N LEU A 33 18.27 -10.15 -1.63
CA LEU A 33 19.22 -11.18 -2.03
C LEU A 33 19.91 -11.83 -0.82
N GLU A 34 20.17 -11.05 0.24
CA GLU A 34 20.78 -11.52 1.50
C GLU A 34 20.19 -10.72 2.68
N GLY A 35 19.62 -11.39 3.69
CA GLY A 35 19.14 -10.77 4.95
C GLY A 35 17.66 -10.34 4.97
N PRO A 36 17.12 -10.00 6.16
CA PRO A 36 15.74 -9.53 6.28
C PRO A 36 15.58 -8.20 5.54
N PRO A 37 14.44 -7.95 4.88
CA PRO A 37 14.19 -6.67 4.24
C PRO A 37 14.25 -5.56 5.29
N SER A 38 15.12 -4.59 5.02
CA SER A 38 15.28 -3.38 5.83
C SER A 38 15.00 -2.17 4.95
N PRO A 39 13.72 -1.93 4.56
CA PRO A 39 13.37 -0.73 3.82
C PRO A 39 13.85 0.52 4.57
N PRO A 40 14.25 1.57 3.85
CA PRO A 40 14.75 2.78 4.48
C PRO A 40 13.70 3.40 5.41
N ARG A 41 14.17 4.18 6.38
CA ARG A 41 13.32 5.03 7.25
C ARG A 41 12.33 4.27 8.15
N GLY A 42 12.56 2.98 8.39
CA GLY A 42 11.68 2.18 9.26
C GLY A 42 10.34 1.81 8.62
N LEU A 43 10.24 1.92 7.30
CA LEU A 43 9.08 1.46 6.55
C LEU A 43 8.93 -0.07 6.64
N PRO A 44 7.69 -0.60 6.68
CA PRO A 44 7.48 -2.02 6.74
C PRO A 44 7.91 -2.69 5.44
N ALA A 45 8.54 -3.85 5.56
CA ALA A 45 8.72 -4.78 4.45
C ALA A 45 7.35 -5.37 4.05
N LEU A 46 6.96 -5.23 2.79
CA LEU A 46 5.66 -5.67 2.29
C LEU A 46 5.73 -7.07 1.67
N LYS A 47 4.56 -7.67 1.48
CA LYS A 47 4.45 -8.97 0.82
C LYS A 47 4.95 -8.86 -0.62
N LEU A 48 5.71 -9.87 -1.06
CA LEU A 48 6.01 -10.04 -2.48
C LEU A 48 4.72 -10.34 -3.25
N PHE A 49 4.68 -10.00 -4.53
CA PHE A 49 3.52 -10.17 -5.39
C PHE A 49 2.95 -11.60 -5.38
N GLU A 50 3.82 -12.60 -5.28
CA GLU A 50 3.46 -14.03 -5.21
C GLU A 50 2.70 -14.43 -3.94
N HIS A 51 2.81 -13.63 -2.87
CA HIS A 51 2.17 -13.88 -1.58
C HIS A 51 0.85 -13.12 -1.40
N ILE A 52 0.39 -12.42 -2.45
CA ILE A 52 -0.83 -11.61 -2.40
C ILE A 52 -2.01 -12.49 -2.80
N ARG A 53 -2.95 -12.62 -1.87
CA ARG A 53 -4.03 -13.62 -1.95
C ARG A 53 -5.12 -13.28 -2.97
N ALA A 54 -5.21 -12.03 -3.39
CA ALA A 54 -6.27 -11.56 -4.28
C ALA A 54 -5.82 -10.30 -5.07
N PRO A 55 -6.18 -10.17 -6.36
CA PRO A 55 -5.83 -9.01 -7.18
C PRO A 55 -6.48 -7.71 -6.70
N GLU A 56 -7.54 -7.79 -5.90
CA GLU A 56 -8.21 -6.66 -5.26
C GLU A 56 -7.36 -5.98 -4.17
N ILE A 57 -6.38 -6.68 -3.61
CA ILE A 57 -5.54 -6.16 -2.54
C ILE A 57 -4.37 -5.37 -3.17
N PRO A 58 -4.25 -4.05 -2.88
CA PRO A 58 -3.11 -3.27 -3.33
C PRO A 58 -1.79 -3.82 -2.80
N TYR A 59 -0.73 -3.70 -3.59
CA TYR A 59 0.60 -4.22 -3.24
C TYR A 59 1.35 -3.31 -2.27
N TYR A 60 1.09 -2.02 -2.38
CA TYR A 60 1.69 -0.96 -1.58
C TYR A 60 0.79 0.28 -1.65
N LEU A 61 1.08 1.28 -0.84
CA LEU A 61 0.36 2.54 -0.82
C LEU A 61 1.20 3.64 -1.48
N GLY A 62 0.53 4.53 -2.19
CA GLY A 62 1.13 5.76 -2.72
C GLY A 62 0.60 7.01 -2.04
N TRP A 63 0.97 8.20 -2.54
CA TRP A 63 0.40 9.46 -2.03
C TRP A 63 -1.11 9.54 -2.29
N LEU A 64 -1.49 9.36 -3.56
CA LEU A 64 -2.88 9.20 -4.00
C LEU A 64 -3.12 7.72 -4.25
N ASN A 65 -4.23 7.21 -3.75
CA ASN A 65 -4.63 5.82 -3.94
C ASN A 65 -6.04 5.80 -4.55
N TYR A 66 -6.18 5.09 -5.65
CA TYR A 66 -7.49 4.68 -6.16
C TYR A 66 -7.76 3.25 -5.70
N TRP A 67 -8.93 3.02 -5.12
CA TRP A 67 -9.44 1.70 -4.79
C TRP A 67 -10.83 1.56 -5.40
N SER A 68 -11.03 0.56 -6.25
CA SER A 68 -12.40 0.15 -6.64
C SER A 68 -13.22 -0.22 -5.41
N ASP A 69 -14.55 -0.32 -5.57
CA ASP A 69 -15.44 -0.80 -4.50
C ASP A 69 -15.01 -2.19 -3.98
N ALA A 70 -14.55 -3.08 -4.88
CA ALA A 70 -14.03 -4.40 -4.51
C ALA A 70 -12.72 -4.31 -3.71
N ALA A 71 -11.76 -3.50 -4.15
CA ALA A 71 -10.50 -3.29 -3.43
C ALA A 71 -10.71 -2.67 -2.05
N ALA A 72 -11.58 -1.65 -1.96
CA ALA A 72 -11.92 -1.00 -0.71
C ALA A 72 -12.53 -1.99 0.29
N ARG A 73 -13.43 -2.88 -0.15
CA ARG A 73 -13.97 -3.97 0.69
C ARG A 73 -12.89 -4.96 1.12
N ALA A 74 -12.00 -5.36 0.21
CA ALA A 74 -10.96 -6.34 0.49
C ALA A 74 -9.99 -5.86 1.59
N ILE A 75 -9.72 -4.56 1.66
CA ILE A 75 -8.85 -3.95 2.68
C ILE A 75 -9.63 -3.41 3.90
N GLY A 76 -10.96 -3.55 3.90
CA GLY A 76 -11.82 -3.08 4.99
C GLY A 76 -11.94 -1.57 5.11
N PHE A 77 -11.96 -0.84 3.99
CA PHE A 77 -12.17 0.62 3.92
C PHE A 77 -13.55 0.97 3.33
N PRO A 78 -14.27 1.97 3.87
CA PRO A 78 -13.96 2.71 5.09
C PRO A 78 -14.51 2.06 6.36
N ASP A 79 -13.80 2.24 7.46
CA ASP A 79 -14.25 2.07 8.84
C ASP A 79 -14.39 3.46 9.47
N PRO A 80 -15.61 3.99 9.68
CA PRO A 80 -15.83 5.34 10.21
C PRO A 80 -15.16 5.61 11.56
N SER A 81 -14.90 4.57 12.37
CA SER A 81 -14.29 4.72 13.68
C SER A 81 -12.76 4.83 13.63
N ARG A 82 -12.14 4.36 12.54
CA ARG A 82 -10.68 4.28 12.37
C ARG A 82 -10.15 5.16 11.26
N ASP A 83 -11.01 5.54 10.31
CA ASP A 83 -10.61 6.17 9.06
C ASP A 83 -11.06 7.64 8.97
N ALA A 84 -11.47 8.28 10.06
CA ALA A 84 -11.95 9.66 10.03
C ALA A 84 -10.98 10.62 9.31
N ASP A 85 -9.68 10.50 9.60
CA ASP A 85 -8.65 11.31 8.97
C ASP A 85 -8.50 11.00 7.48
N LEU A 86 -8.45 9.72 7.09
CA LEU A 86 -8.37 9.32 5.68
C LEU A 86 -9.64 9.73 4.91
N LEU A 87 -10.81 9.59 5.53
CA LEU A 87 -12.11 9.97 4.98
C LEU A 87 -12.20 11.48 4.74
N SER A 88 -11.62 12.31 5.62
CA SER A 88 -11.55 13.76 5.40
C SER A 88 -10.82 14.14 4.11
N ARG A 89 -9.93 13.26 3.64
CA ARG A 89 -9.13 13.41 2.42
C ARG A 89 -9.53 12.43 1.31
N ALA A 90 -10.64 11.71 1.48
CA ALA A 90 -11.15 10.74 0.51
C ALA A 90 -12.34 11.31 -0.28
N ARG A 91 -12.49 10.82 -1.51
CA ARG A 91 -13.66 11.10 -2.34
C ARG A 91 -14.17 9.81 -2.96
N ARG A 92 -15.48 9.62 -2.92
CA ARG A 92 -16.14 8.51 -3.62
C ARG A 92 -16.22 8.79 -5.13
N THR A 93 -15.93 7.78 -5.94
CA THR A 93 -16.01 7.86 -7.41
C THR A 93 -17.41 7.51 -7.91
N ALA A 94 -17.68 7.77 -9.19
CA ALA A 94 -18.99 7.49 -9.79
C ALA A 94 -19.33 5.99 -9.80
N THR A 95 -18.32 5.13 -9.91
CA THR A 95 -18.49 3.66 -9.89
C THR A 95 -18.49 3.06 -8.48
N GLY A 96 -18.45 3.91 -7.44
CA GLY A 96 -18.49 3.49 -6.05
C GLY A 96 -17.14 3.20 -5.41
N GLY A 97 -16.04 3.35 -6.16
CA GLY A 97 -14.67 3.32 -5.64
C GLY A 97 -14.31 4.56 -4.84
N TRP A 98 -13.04 4.66 -4.49
CA TRP A 98 -12.48 5.71 -3.65
C TRP A 98 -11.19 6.26 -4.26
N VAL A 99 -11.02 7.57 -4.16
CA VAL A 99 -9.72 8.23 -4.27
C VAL A 99 -9.36 8.75 -2.89
N VAL A 100 -8.23 8.30 -2.36
CA VAL A 100 -7.77 8.61 -0.99
C VAL A 100 -6.39 9.24 -1.04
N ARG A 101 -6.20 10.33 -0.30
CA ARG A 101 -4.90 11.00 -0.16
C ARG A 101 -4.35 10.74 1.24
N LEU A 102 -3.12 10.23 1.32
CA LEU A 102 -2.47 10.00 2.62
C LEU A 102 -2.22 11.33 3.35
N THR A 103 -1.71 12.32 2.62
CA THR A 103 -1.32 13.64 3.11
C THR A 103 -1.93 14.74 2.24
N ASP A 104 -2.10 15.94 2.78
CA ASP A 104 -2.68 17.09 2.05
C ASP A 104 -1.74 17.61 0.95
N THR A 105 -0.44 17.57 1.21
CA THR A 105 0.63 17.87 0.25
C THR A 105 1.21 16.57 -0.33
N PRO A 106 1.86 16.62 -1.51
CA PRO A 106 2.58 15.47 -2.07
C PRO A 106 3.47 14.78 -1.04
N LEU A 107 3.44 13.44 -1.05
CA LEU A 107 4.19 12.62 -0.11
C LEU A 107 5.70 12.91 -0.23
N ASP A 108 6.31 13.16 0.93
CA ASP A 108 7.72 13.51 1.08
C ASP A 108 8.22 12.77 2.33
N LEU A 109 9.10 11.79 2.16
CA LEU A 109 9.54 10.91 3.24
C LEU A 109 10.72 11.48 4.04
N ASP A 110 11.23 12.67 3.67
CA ASP A 110 12.09 13.47 4.53
C ASP A 110 11.29 14.24 5.58
N ASN A 111 9.99 14.42 5.36
CA ASN A 111 9.08 14.96 6.36
C ASN A 111 8.61 13.85 7.32
N PRO A 112 8.94 13.91 8.63
CA PRO A 112 8.58 12.86 9.58
C PRO A 112 7.07 12.67 9.73
N ALA A 113 6.26 13.73 9.56
CA ALA A 113 4.80 13.61 9.65
C ALA A 113 4.20 12.82 8.47
N HIS A 114 4.81 12.94 7.30
CA HIS A 114 4.41 12.18 6.10
C HIS A 114 4.80 10.71 6.22
N LEU A 115 6.01 10.44 6.74
CA LEU A 115 6.46 9.08 7.04
C LEU A 115 5.55 8.42 8.07
N GLU A 116 5.20 9.12 9.15
CA GLU A 116 4.27 8.62 10.17
C GLU A 116 2.89 8.33 9.56
N ALA A 117 2.36 9.20 8.70
CA ALA A 117 1.10 8.98 8.03
C ALA A 117 1.10 7.72 7.16
N LEU A 118 2.21 7.45 6.45
CA LEU A 118 2.37 6.24 5.65
C LEU A 118 2.46 4.98 6.52
N VAL A 119 3.23 5.01 7.61
CA VAL A 119 3.34 3.90 8.56
C VAL A 119 1.98 3.58 9.19
N ARG A 120 1.26 4.58 9.70
CA ARG A 120 -0.10 4.42 10.25
C ARG A 120 -1.07 3.85 9.23
N ALA A 121 -0.93 4.21 7.95
CA ALA A 121 -1.75 3.64 6.89
C ALA A 121 -1.47 2.14 6.67
N TYR A 122 -0.21 1.71 6.72
CA TYR A 122 0.13 0.29 6.66
C TYR A 122 -0.37 -0.49 7.88
N GLU A 123 -0.29 0.08 9.09
CA GLU A 123 -0.87 -0.52 10.30
C GLU A 123 -2.40 -0.64 10.22
N ARG A 124 -3.05 0.32 9.58
CA ARG A 124 -4.50 0.31 9.35
C ARG A 124 -4.91 -0.77 8.35
N PHE A 125 -4.10 -1.05 7.35
CA PHE A 125 -4.41 -2.00 6.27
C PHE A 125 -3.43 -3.18 6.27
N PRO A 126 -3.53 -4.12 7.24
CA PRO A 126 -2.61 -5.26 7.36
C PRO A 126 -2.69 -6.25 6.19
N GLU A 127 -3.72 -6.17 5.35
CA GLU A 127 -3.77 -6.95 4.11
C GLU A 127 -2.74 -6.45 3.08
N ILE A 128 -2.50 -5.13 3.04
CA ILE A 128 -1.48 -4.45 2.22
C ILE A 128 -0.11 -4.50 2.91
N GLY A 129 -0.10 -4.36 4.25
CA GLY A 129 1.10 -4.23 5.08
C GLY A 129 1.76 -5.55 5.52
N GLY A 130 3.09 -5.54 5.60
CA GLY A 130 3.90 -6.43 6.44
C GLY A 130 4.05 -7.89 5.96
N ARG A 131 5.30 -8.34 5.77
CA ARG A 131 5.64 -9.74 5.99
C ARG A 131 5.55 -9.99 7.50
N VAL A 132 4.69 -10.91 7.96
CA VAL A 132 4.82 -11.42 9.33
C VAL A 132 6.14 -12.18 9.35
N THR A 133 7.14 -11.69 10.08
CA THR A 133 8.36 -12.46 10.37
C THR A 133 8.01 -13.57 11.35
N LEU A 134 7.18 -14.52 10.95
CA LEU A 134 7.40 -15.89 11.37
C LEU A 134 8.59 -16.33 10.53
N ALA A 135 9.67 -16.74 11.18
CA ALA A 135 10.81 -17.32 10.50
C ALA A 135 10.32 -18.43 9.58
N ASP A 136 10.19 -18.14 8.29
CA ASP A 136 10.01 -19.17 7.28
C ASP A 136 11.26 -20.06 7.37
N PRO A 137 11.11 -21.37 7.61
CA PRO A 137 12.27 -22.25 7.59
C PRO A 137 12.91 -22.16 6.21
N PRO A 138 14.26 -22.18 6.11
CA PRO A 138 14.93 -22.08 4.84
C PRO A 138 14.41 -23.17 3.91
N PHE A 139 14.13 -22.77 2.66
CA PHE A 139 13.76 -23.65 1.57
C PHE A 139 14.79 -24.79 1.51
N GLN A 140 14.41 -26.00 1.92
CA GLN A 140 15.25 -27.16 1.75
C GLN A 140 15.17 -27.57 0.29
N GLU A 141 16.27 -27.41 -0.45
CA GLU A 141 16.40 -27.97 -1.79
C GLU A 141 16.15 -29.49 -1.74
N PRO A 142 15.42 -30.06 -2.72
CA PRO A 142 15.24 -31.50 -2.78
C PRO A 142 16.58 -32.16 -3.12
N SER A 143 17.08 -32.97 -2.19
CA SER A 143 18.24 -33.85 -2.41
C SER A 143 18.00 -34.72 -3.65
N ARG A 144 18.97 -34.70 -4.57
CA ARG A 144 19.09 -35.65 -5.68
C ARG A 144 19.54 -37.03 -5.19
#